data_AF-A0A2D5N6M4-F1
#
_entry.id   AF-A0A2D5N6M4-F1
#
_cell.length_a   1.000
_cell.length_b   1.000
_cell.length_c   1.000
_cell.angle_alpha   90.00
_cell.angle_beta   90.00
_cell.angle_gamma   90.00
#
_symmetry.space_group_name_H-M   'P 1'
#
loop_
_entity.id
_entity.type
_entity.pdbx_description
1 polymer ?
#
loop_
_entity_poly.entity_id
_entity_poly.type
_entity_poly.pdbx_seq_one_letter_code
_entity_poly.pdbx_strand_id
1 'polypeptide(L)'
;MNNRRTFLKTACKPIVLTTLGIPILEACSTDEDSSSGNIDTTNNGVAPREPLIIDISNNTFINLQDVGGWFNYIEENILLVRISEEEIRVFNNSCPHQGNRDRWSYSGGVFECGYHNNTYSDNCTGSLTCYDSTLDINILTIEF
;
A
#
# COMPACT_ATOMS: atom_id res chain seq x y z
N MET A 1 6.02 -25.49 35.57
CA MET A 1 6.40 -24.72 34.36
C MET A 1 6.37 -23.24 34.69
N ASN A 2 7.31 -22.36 34.37
CA ASN A 2 8.65 -22.46 33.81
C ASN A 2 9.46 -21.27 34.35
N ASN A 3 10.74 -21.52 34.57
CA ASN A 3 11.72 -20.71 35.25
C ASN A 3 11.87 -19.28 34.69
N ARG A 4 11.87 -18.30 35.59
CA ARG A 4 12.32 -16.91 35.33
C ARG A 4 13.78 -16.99 34.90
N ARG A 5 14.02 -16.61 33.66
CA ARG A 5 15.31 -16.72 32.97
C ARG A 5 16.39 -16.01 33.77
N THR A 6 17.31 -16.83 34.28
CA THR A 6 18.60 -16.48 34.85
C THR A 6 19.33 -15.54 33.89
N PHE A 7 19.39 -14.26 34.27
CA PHE A 7 20.23 -13.26 33.62
C PHE A 7 21.67 -13.75 33.77
N LEU A 8 22.28 -14.19 32.67
CA LEU A 8 23.59 -14.81 32.64
C LEU A 8 24.62 -13.86 33.27
N LYS A 9 24.94 -14.09 34.55
CA LYS A 9 26.21 -13.68 35.13
C LYS A 9 27.26 -14.60 34.53
N THR A 10 28.04 -14.15 33.56
CA THR A 10 29.43 -14.58 33.28
C THR A 10 29.95 -13.83 32.06
N ALA A 11 30.85 -12.87 32.29
CA ALA A 11 31.85 -12.47 31.31
C ALA A 11 33.05 -11.84 32.04
N CYS A 12 33.77 -12.65 32.82
CA CYS A 12 35.17 -12.40 33.10
C CYS A 12 35.98 -13.10 32.01
N LYS A 13 36.52 -12.35 31.05
CA LYS A 13 37.87 -12.46 30.47
C LYS A 13 38.00 -11.56 29.23
N PRO A 14 39.11 -10.82 29.07
CA PRO A 14 39.35 -10.01 27.89
C PRO A 14 39.72 -10.90 26.70
N ILE A 15 39.04 -10.72 25.58
CA ILE A 15 39.44 -11.26 24.28
C ILE A 15 40.39 -10.24 23.66
N VAL A 16 41.65 -10.63 23.48
CA VAL A 16 42.64 -9.89 22.70
C VAL A 16 42.30 -10.12 21.23
N LEU A 17 41.77 -9.10 20.55
CA LEU A 17 41.53 -9.15 19.11
C LEU A 17 42.72 -8.50 18.39
N THR A 18 43.45 -9.32 17.64
CA THR A 18 44.58 -8.92 16.80
C THR A 18 44.10 -8.09 15.61
N THR A 19 44.83 -7.00 15.34
CA THR A 19 44.58 -5.98 14.33
C THR A 19 44.59 -6.52 12.90
N LEU A 20 43.49 -6.31 12.16
CA LEU A 20 43.50 -6.25 10.71
C LEU A 20 42.93 -4.88 10.30
N GLY A 21 43.78 -4.07 9.67
CA GLY A 21 43.50 -2.70 9.30
C GLY A 21 42.48 -2.60 8.19
N ILE A 22 41.47 -1.76 8.42
CA ILE A 22 40.63 -1.15 7.39
C ILE A 22 40.60 0.34 7.73
N PRO A 23 40.83 1.25 6.77
CA PRO A 23 40.70 2.67 7.03
C PRO A 23 39.25 3.00 7.39
N ILE A 24 39.05 3.54 8.58
CA ILE A 24 37.80 4.21 8.94
C ILE A 24 37.73 5.49 8.11
N LEU A 25 36.75 5.57 7.20
CA LEU A 25 36.37 6.87 6.65
C LEU A 25 35.73 7.66 7.79
N GLU A 26 36.34 8.78 8.14
CA GLU A 26 35.70 9.84 8.90
C GLU A 26 34.56 10.42 8.06
N ALA A 27 33.32 10.12 8.45
CA ALA A 27 32.18 10.95 8.09
C ALA A 27 31.90 11.84 9.29
N CYS A 28 32.46 13.05 9.25
CA CYS A 28 32.08 14.12 10.15
C CYS A 28 30.72 14.65 9.68
N SER A 29 29.65 14.35 10.42
CA SER A 29 28.45 15.20 10.41
C SER A 29 28.30 15.73 11.82
N THR A 30 28.88 16.90 12.05
CA THR A 30 28.55 17.75 13.18
C THR A 30 27.10 18.17 13.02
N ASP A 31 26.25 17.72 13.94
CA ASP A 31 25.14 18.51 14.46
C ASP A 31 25.04 18.17 15.95
N GLU A 32 25.61 19.05 16.74
CA GLU A 32 25.46 19.07 18.19
C GLU A 32 24.21 19.89 18.52
N ASP A 33 23.14 19.20 18.90
CA ASP A 33 22.28 19.71 19.96
C ASP A 33 21.75 18.58 20.84
N SER A 34 22.16 18.64 22.09
CA SER A 34 21.63 17.86 23.19
C SER A 34 20.30 18.45 23.63
N SER A 35 19.20 17.74 23.40
CA SER A 35 18.01 17.85 24.24
C SER A 35 17.25 16.54 24.31
N SER A 36 17.19 16.00 25.53
CA SER A 36 16.30 14.92 25.94
C SER A 36 14.86 15.21 25.52
N GLY A 37 14.27 14.35 24.69
CA GLY A 37 12.88 14.41 24.27
C GLY A 37 12.33 13.01 24.07
N ASN A 38 11.24 12.72 24.77
CA ASN A 38 10.51 11.46 24.78
C ASN A 38 9.88 11.11 23.42
N ILE A 39 9.70 9.80 23.20
CA ILE A 39 8.79 9.12 22.26
C ILE A 39 9.08 9.41 20.78
N ASP A 40 9.56 8.39 20.04
CA ASP A 40 9.17 8.31 18.64
C ASP A 40 8.81 6.86 18.26
N THR A 41 7.55 6.76 17.87
CA THR A 41 6.94 5.65 17.17
C THR A 41 7.72 5.48 15.88
N THR A 42 8.10 4.25 15.52
CA THR A 42 8.72 3.96 14.23
C THR A 42 7.74 4.32 13.10
N ASN A 43 7.77 5.57 12.65
CA ASN A 43 7.18 6.05 11.41
C ASN A 43 8.03 5.46 10.28
N ASN A 44 7.62 4.30 9.80
CA ASN A 44 8.18 3.71 8.60
C ASN A 44 7.81 4.64 7.43
N GLY A 45 8.72 5.55 7.08
CA GLY A 45 8.52 6.57 6.06
C GLY A 45 8.38 5.96 4.67
N VAL A 46 7.18 5.53 4.32
CA VAL A 46 6.79 5.34 2.92
C VAL A 46 6.47 6.73 2.40
N ALA A 47 7.25 7.21 1.42
CA ALA A 47 6.94 8.46 0.74
C ALA A 47 5.51 8.38 0.16
N PRO A 48 4.70 9.45 0.29
CA PRO A 48 3.36 9.48 -0.31
C PRO A 48 3.44 9.16 -1.80
N ARG A 49 2.50 8.35 -2.29
CA ARG A 49 2.35 8.13 -3.73
C ARG A 49 1.73 9.37 -4.35
N GLU A 50 2.29 9.85 -5.46
CA GLU A 50 1.69 10.94 -6.23
C GLU A 50 0.29 10.52 -6.76
N PRO A 51 -0.65 11.47 -6.90
CA PRO A 51 -1.95 11.19 -7.48
C PRO A 51 -1.85 10.63 -8.89
N LEU A 52 -2.72 9.68 -9.22
CA LEU A 52 -2.86 9.13 -10.57
C LEU A 52 -3.95 9.88 -11.33
N ILE A 53 -3.61 10.38 -12.52
CA ILE A 53 -4.54 11.09 -13.40
C ILE A 53 -4.80 10.25 -14.64
N ILE A 54 -6.07 9.95 -14.91
CA ILE A 54 -6.53 9.12 -16.02
C ILE A 54 -7.52 9.91 -16.86
N ASP A 55 -7.30 9.95 -18.18
CA ASP A 55 -8.34 10.35 -19.14
C ASP A 55 -9.16 9.12 -19.54
N ILE A 56 -10.38 9.02 -19.00
CA ILE A 56 -11.28 7.88 -19.23
C ILE A 56 -11.85 7.85 -20.65
N SER A 57 -11.64 8.89 -21.46
CA SER A 57 -12.03 8.90 -22.88
C SER A 57 -11.07 8.10 -23.77
N ASN A 58 -9.91 7.71 -23.24
CA ASN A 58 -8.99 6.82 -23.93
C ASN A 58 -9.62 5.43 -24.14
N ASN A 59 -9.40 4.83 -25.32
CA ASN A 59 -9.92 3.51 -25.67
C ASN A 59 -9.62 2.41 -24.64
N THR A 60 -8.51 2.49 -23.90
CA THR A 60 -8.20 1.56 -22.80
C THR A 60 -9.31 1.51 -21.75
N PHE A 61 -9.94 2.65 -21.48
CA PHE A 61 -10.94 2.83 -20.43
C PHE A 61 -12.36 2.96 -21.01
N ILE A 62 -12.59 2.51 -22.25
CA ILE A 62 -13.89 2.67 -22.92
C ILE A 62 -15.06 2.11 -22.11
N ASN A 63 -14.83 1.05 -21.34
CA ASN A 63 -15.86 0.48 -20.46
C ASN A 63 -16.31 1.48 -19.39
N LEU A 64 -15.45 2.38 -18.93
CA LEU A 64 -15.79 3.40 -17.92
C LEU A 64 -16.56 4.59 -18.53
N GLN A 65 -16.86 4.59 -19.83
CA GLN A 65 -17.72 5.61 -20.43
C GLN A 65 -19.21 5.41 -20.08
N ASP A 66 -19.60 4.22 -19.66
CA ASP A 66 -20.98 3.88 -19.31
C ASP A 66 -21.12 3.56 -17.82
N VAL A 67 -22.24 3.97 -17.21
CA VAL A 67 -22.59 3.60 -15.83
C VAL A 67 -22.74 2.08 -15.72
N GLY A 68 -22.11 1.49 -14.70
CA GLY A 68 -21.98 0.05 -14.49
C GLY A 68 -20.75 -0.56 -15.15
N GLY A 69 -20.05 0.21 -15.99
CA GLY A 69 -18.78 -0.16 -16.56
C GLY A 69 -17.67 -0.28 -15.52
N TRP A 70 -16.74 -1.21 -15.74
CA TRP A 70 -15.64 -1.46 -14.81
C TRP A 70 -14.35 -1.84 -15.57
N PHE A 71 -13.22 -1.70 -14.88
CA PHE A 71 -11.90 -2.00 -15.43
C PHE A 71 -10.94 -2.48 -14.34
N ASN A 72 -10.12 -3.48 -14.65
CA ASN A 72 -9.04 -3.94 -13.79
C ASN A 72 -7.71 -3.42 -14.34
N TYR A 73 -7.17 -2.38 -13.71
CA TYR A 73 -5.92 -1.77 -14.12
C TYR A 73 -4.76 -2.41 -13.36
N ILE A 74 -4.22 -3.49 -13.91
CA ILE A 74 -3.20 -4.33 -13.27
C ILE A 74 -1.92 -3.55 -12.99
N GLU A 75 -1.50 -2.72 -13.94
CA GLU A 75 -0.27 -1.93 -13.91
C GLU A 75 -0.27 -0.97 -12.71
N GLU A 76 -1.43 -0.42 -12.36
CA GLU A 76 -1.62 0.50 -11.24
C GLU A 76 -2.14 -0.19 -9.96
N ASN A 77 -2.38 -1.50 -10.02
CA ASN A 77 -2.91 -2.32 -8.93
C ASN A 77 -4.30 -1.86 -8.42
N ILE A 78 -5.16 -1.39 -9.33
CA ILE A 78 -6.49 -0.87 -8.99
C ILE A 78 -7.63 -1.50 -9.79
N LEU A 79 -8.81 -1.57 -9.17
CA LEU A 79 -10.10 -1.84 -9.79
C LEU A 79 -10.88 -0.53 -9.87
N LEU A 80 -11.51 -0.28 -11.01
CA LEU A 80 -12.35 0.89 -11.25
C LEU A 80 -13.77 0.44 -11.60
N VAL A 81 -14.77 1.16 -11.10
CA VAL A 81 -16.17 0.98 -11.51
C VAL A 81 -16.89 2.33 -11.54
N ARG A 82 -17.57 2.61 -12.65
CA ARG A 82 -18.43 3.78 -12.79
C ARG A 82 -19.80 3.48 -12.21
N ILE A 83 -20.15 4.14 -11.12
CA ILE A 83 -21.40 3.87 -10.40
C ILE A 83 -22.48 4.93 -10.65
N SER A 84 -22.09 6.08 -11.20
CA SER A 84 -22.99 7.15 -11.63
C SER A 84 -22.35 7.95 -12.76
N GLU A 85 -23.03 8.97 -13.27
CA GLU A 85 -22.46 9.87 -14.29
C GLU A 85 -21.26 10.68 -13.77
N GLU A 86 -21.15 10.87 -12.46
CA GLU A 86 -20.18 11.78 -11.82
C GLU A 86 -19.23 11.05 -10.87
N GLU A 87 -19.36 9.73 -10.71
CA GLU A 87 -18.59 8.97 -9.73
C GLU A 87 -18.05 7.66 -10.33
N ILE A 88 -16.72 7.52 -10.26
CA ILE A 88 -16.00 6.26 -10.42
C ILE A 88 -15.40 5.91 -9.06
N ARG A 89 -15.70 4.72 -8.55
CA ARG A 89 -15.03 4.21 -7.35
C ARG A 89 -13.79 3.44 -7.73
N VAL A 90 -12.76 3.61 -6.92
CA VAL A 90 -11.45 3.01 -7.14
C VAL A 90 -11.07 2.17 -5.92
N PHE A 91 -10.63 0.94 -6.16
CA PHE A 91 -10.23 0.00 -5.12
C PHE A 91 -8.85 -0.56 -5.41
N ASN A 92 -8.15 -1.04 -4.40
CA ASN A 92 -7.00 -1.92 -4.59
C ASN A 92 -7.48 -3.23 -5.24
N ASN A 93 -6.83 -3.67 -6.33
CA ASN A 93 -7.22 -4.92 -7.01
C ASN A 93 -6.72 -6.20 -6.32
N SER A 94 -6.04 -6.08 -5.18
CA SER A 94 -5.62 -7.21 -4.34
C SER A 94 -6.85 -7.88 -3.74
N CYS A 95 -7.13 -9.13 -4.14
CA CYS A 95 -8.18 -9.91 -3.51
C CYS A 95 -7.94 -10.04 -1.99
N PRO A 96 -8.84 -9.57 -1.12
CA PRO A 96 -8.64 -9.60 0.33
C PRO A 96 -8.36 -10.99 0.92
N HIS A 97 -8.71 -12.07 0.21
CA HIS A 97 -8.43 -13.43 0.63
C HIS A 97 -6.93 -13.79 0.54
N GLN A 98 -6.29 -13.60 -0.63
CA GLN A 98 -4.94 -14.11 -0.92
C GLN A 98 -4.09 -13.21 -1.83
N GLY A 99 -4.59 -12.02 -2.16
CA GLY A 99 -3.84 -11.03 -2.93
C GLY A 99 -3.75 -11.25 -4.43
N ASN A 100 -4.50 -12.21 -4.99
CA ASN A 100 -4.63 -12.36 -6.44
C ASN A 100 -5.27 -11.12 -7.07
N ARG A 101 -4.82 -10.73 -8.27
CA ARG A 101 -5.16 -9.42 -8.87
C ARG A 101 -5.80 -9.47 -10.25
N ASP A 102 -5.71 -10.59 -10.94
CA ASP A 102 -5.89 -10.67 -12.40
C ASP A 102 -7.15 -11.39 -12.86
N ARG A 103 -7.93 -11.94 -11.93
CA ARG A 103 -9.15 -12.67 -12.25
C ARG A 103 -10.35 -12.09 -11.52
N TRP A 104 -10.74 -10.90 -11.94
CA TRP A 104 -11.94 -10.22 -11.45
C TRP A 104 -13.08 -10.31 -12.45
N SER A 105 -14.30 -10.32 -11.95
CA SER A 105 -15.52 -10.00 -12.68
C SER A 105 -16.35 -9.05 -11.85
N TYR A 106 -17.28 -8.33 -12.47
CA TYR A 106 -18.17 -7.39 -11.79
C TYR A 106 -19.61 -7.53 -12.29
N SER A 107 -20.56 -7.55 -11.36
CA SER A 107 -21.98 -7.55 -11.67
C SER A 107 -22.78 -7.04 -10.47
N GLY A 108 -23.70 -6.11 -10.73
CA GLY A 108 -24.70 -5.69 -9.74
C GLY A 108 -24.14 -5.16 -8.41
N GLY A 109 -23.07 -4.37 -8.47
CA GLY A 109 -22.45 -3.82 -7.25
C GLY A 109 -21.45 -4.75 -6.56
N VAL A 110 -21.06 -5.85 -7.20
CA VAL A 110 -20.22 -6.89 -6.60
C VAL A 110 -19.06 -7.24 -7.52
N PHE A 111 -17.85 -7.18 -6.99
CA PHE A 111 -16.65 -7.77 -7.57
C PHE A 111 -16.49 -9.22 -7.11
N GLU A 112 -16.24 -10.14 -8.03
CA GLU A 112 -15.92 -11.55 -7.74
C GLU A 112 -14.48 -11.87 -8.15
N CYS A 113 -13.71 -12.45 -7.22
CA CYS A 113 -12.40 -12.99 -7.51
C CYS A 113 -12.53 -14.43 -8.01
N GLY A 114 -12.33 -14.66 -9.31
CA GLY A 114 -12.54 -15.96 -9.97
C GLY A 114 -11.51 -17.05 -9.62
N TYR A 115 -10.61 -16.83 -8.66
CA TYR A 115 -9.76 -17.91 -8.12
C TYR A 115 -10.53 -18.82 -7.16
N HIS A 116 -11.33 -18.25 -6.28
CA HIS A 116 -12.10 -18.97 -5.25
C HIS A 116 -13.53 -18.44 -5.11
N ASN A 117 -13.96 -17.60 -6.06
CA ASN A 117 -15.29 -17.00 -6.17
C ASN A 117 -15.70 -16.18 -4.92
N ASN A 118 -14.71 -15.61 -4.23
CA ASN A 118 -15.00 -14.66 -3.15
C ASN A 118 -15.55 -13.37 -3.74
N THR A 119 -16.63 -12.87 -3.15
CA THR A 119 -17.33 -11.68 -3.61
C THR A 119 -17.14 -10.52 -2.63
N TYR A 120 -17.02 -9.31 -3.16
CA TYR A 120 -16.84 -8.09 -2.39
C TYR A 120 -17.73 -7.00 -2.97
N SER A 121 -18.47 -6.29 -2.12
CA SER A 121 -19.26 -5.14 -2.54
C SER A 121 -18.39 -3.98 -3.03
N ASP A 122 -18.91 -3.20 -3.96
CA ASP A 122 -18.28 -1.97 -4.48
C ASP A 122 -18.54 -0.73 -3.62
N ASN A 123 -18.75 -0.93 -2.32
CA ASN A 123 -18.85 0.16 -1.36
C ASN A 123 -17.50 0.36 -0.66
N CYS A 124 -17.19 1.61 -0.31
CA CYS A 124 -15.95 1.97 0.39
C CYS A 124 -15.97 1.62 1.90
N THR A 125 -16.97 0.86 2.34
CA THR A 125 -17.08 0.32 3.70
C THR A 125 -16.85 -1.19 3.76
N GLY A 126 -16.63 -1.84 2.61
CA GLY A 126 -16.39 -3.27 2.49
C GLY A 126 -14.94 -3.68 2.76
N SER A 127 -14.60 -4.91 2.39
CA SER A 127 -13.24 -5.45 2.58
C SER A 127 -12.25 -5.05 1.50
N LEU A 128 -12.71 -4.50 0.37
CA LEU A 128 -11.82 -3.91 -0.63
C LEU A 128 -11.34 -2.56 -0.12
N THR A 129 -10.03 -2.35 -0.10
CA THR A 129 -9.45 -1.04 0.20
C THR A 129 -9.87 -0.06 -0.90
N CYS A 130 -10.62 0.98 -0.51
CA CYS A 130 -11.08 2.04 -1.41
C CYS A 130 -10.11 3.23 -1.36
N TYR A 131 -9.96 3.90 -2.50
CA TYR A 131 -9.15 5.10 -2.68
C TYR A 131 -10.05 6.29 -2.98
N ASP A 132 -9.64 7.47 -2.52
CA ASP A 132 -10.33 8.71 -2.84
C ASP A 132 -10.12 9.05 -4.32
N SER A 133 -11.18 9.53 -4.97
CA SER A 133 -11.10 9.94 -6.37
C SER A 133 -12.13 11.00 -6.73
N THR A 134 -11.82 11.77 -7.76
CA THR A 134 -12.70 12.81 -8.31
C THR A 134 -12.76 12.67 -9.83
N LEU A 135 -13.96 12.76 -10.39
CA LEU A 135 -14.19 12.75 -11.83
C LEU A 135 -14.62 14.14 -12.27
N ASP A 136 -13.81 14.78 -13.11
CA ASP A 136 -14.18 16.02 -13.81
C ASP A 136 -14.26 15.74 -15.31
N ILE A 137 -15.50 15.61 -15.80
CA ILE A 137 -15.82 15.24 -17.17
C ILE A 137 -15.23 13.86 -17.52
N ASN A 138 -14.01 13.83 -18.08
CA ASN A 138 -13.30 12.61 -18.47
C ASN A 138 -11.98 12.43 -17.71
N ILE A 139 -11.64 13.35 -16.81
CA ILE A 139 -10.40 13.30 -16.05
C ILE A 139 -10.71 12.75 -14.67
N LEU A 140 -10.26 11.51 -14.43
CA LEU A 140 -10.31 10.86 -13.13
C LEU A 140 -8.99 11.10 -12.40
N THR A 141 -9.05 11.73 -11.24
CA THR A 141 -7.91 11.92 -10.33
C THR A 141 -8.06 10.99 -9.13
N ILE A 142 -7.01 10.24 -8.77
CA ILE A 142 -7.02 9.21 -7.73
C ILE A 142 -5.93 9.50 -6.70
N GLU A 143 -6.28 9.44 -5.42
CA GLU A 143 -5.38 9.64 -4.27
C GLU A 143 -5.19 8.31 -3.50
N PHE A 144 -3.96 7.99 -3.10
CA PHE A 144 -3.56 6.68 -2.53
C PHE A 144 -3.25 6.70 -1.03
#